data_AF-A0A514ABX6-F1
#
_entry.id   AF-A0A514ABX6-F1
#
_cell.length_a   1.000
_cell.length_b   1.000
_cell.length_c   1.000
_cell.angle_alpha   90.00
_cell.angle_beta   90.00
_cell.angle_gamma   90.00
#
_symmetry.space_group_name_H-M   'P 1'
#
loop_
_entity.id
_entity.type
_entity.pdbx_description
1 polymer ?
#
loop_
_entity_poly.entity_id
_entity_poly.type
_entity_poly.pdbx_seq_one_letter_code
_entity_poly.pdbx_strand_id
1 'polypeptide(L)'
;MMVSLLLMAPFIGFLSHLPILTMTTGMLLVMSLSLNFGSLSNMNLWSNTMMNLDSLNILFTLMFISISIVVIIFIMSMESEMFKLLIMKIILGMTMVMLLVSLINKILWFFIFFEMSLIPIMMMIWGWGSGTMKVKAAAFLLLYTSVASTPLLLLLLSLNLNLKLSSWSELGMSDNLSGWGSGTMILIILAFLVKLPIYIFHLWLPKAHVEASTSGSMLLAGSLLKLGVFGLSRMLLILMGTPLVMWILMSTLLWGMIMSSIGMSFSNDGKIMIAYSSVSHMTFLAISMLLMSFISLDGSISMSMSHGFISPSMFLIFYLMYNKMSTRNMILVKSQMNMKSLYTTLILFMILMFNIGCPPSFNLFPEIIIIYNLMNFSYFFMYPIILNTVILILISSFIFTRISMGVKKVDVSSSFLQSSLTPLFIFLFMSLIMWQGADYII
;
A
#
# COMPACT_ATOMS: atom_id res chain seq x y z
N MET A 1 18.63 1.94 -18.40
CA MET A 1 17.47 1.03 -18.22
C MET A 1 17.61 -0.29 -18.98
N MET A 2 17.71 -0.32 -20.31
CA MET A 2 17.90 -1.57 -21.09
C MET A 2 19.12 -2.40 -20.64
N VAL A 3 20.27 -1.76 -20.37
CA VAL A 3 21.52 -2.45 -20.01
C VAL A 3 21.49 -3.03 -18.59
N SER A 4 20.81 -2.38 -17.63
CA SER A 4 20.64 -2.91 -16.27
C SER A 4 19.60 -4.06 -16.22
N LEU A 5 18.63 -4.06 -17.14
CA LEU A 5 17.65 -5.15 -17.30
C LEU A 5 18.24 -6.37 -18.02
N LEU A 6 19.12 -6.17 -19.02
CA LEU A 6 19.85 -7.25 -19.71
C LEU A 6 20.88 -7.95 -18.82
N LEU A 7 21.54 -7.21 -17.93
CA LEU A 7 22.48 -7.78 -16.95
C LEU A 7 21.78 -8.60 -15.85
N MET A 8 20.45 -8.56 -15.74
CA MET A 8 19.65 -9.28 -14.73
C MET A 8 19.07 -10.62 -15.22
N ALA A 9 19.00 -10.84 -16.53
CA ALA A 9 18.58 -12.12 -17.10
C ALA A 9 19.40 -13.32 -16.59
N PRO A 10 20.74 -13.25 -16.41
CA PRO A 10 21.51 -14.38 -15.89
C PRO A 10 21.40 -14.57 -14.38
N PHE A 11 21.05 -13.53 -13.60
CA PHE A 11 20.93 -13.64 -12.13
C PHE A 11 19.62 -14.30 -11.69
N ILE A 12 18.52 -14.08 -12.43
CA ILE A 12 17.22 -14.72 -12.18
C ILE A 12 17.24 -16.20 -12.64
N GLY A 13 18.04 -16.52 -13.66
CA GLY A 13 18.28 -17.91 -14.10
C GLY A 13 18.97 -18.80 -13.05
N PHE A 14 19.63 -18.22 -12.04
CA PHE A 14 20.34 -18.97 -11.02
C PHE A 14 19.43 -19.53 -9.90
N LEU A 15 18.14 -19.14 -9.86
CA LEU A 15 17.15 -19.61 -8.88
C LEU A 15 16.06 -20.41 -9.61
N SER A 16 16.38 -21.66 -9.85
CA SER A 16 15.62 -22.66 -10.60
C SER A 16 14.11 -22.69 -10.30
N HIS A 17 13.29 -22.13 -11.19
CA HIS A 17 12.01 -22.71 -11.65
C HIS A 17 11.56 -22.00 -12.96
N LEU A 18 11.37 -22.77 -14.03
CA LEU A 18 10.93 -22.35 -15.37
C LEU A 18 9.67 -21.46 -15.44
N PRO A 19 8.61 -21.64 -14.62
CA PRO A 19 7.44 -20.75 -14.66
C PRO A 19 7.68 -19.37 -14.02
N ILE A 20 8.71 -19.22 -13.18
CA ILE A 20 9.08 -17.92 -12.60
C ILE A 20 9.84 -17.10 -13.64
N LEU A 21 10.67 -17.75 -14.46
CA LEU A 21 11.37 -17.10 -15.56
C LEU A 21 10.39 -16.56 -16.61
N THR A 22 9.36 -17.33 -17.00
CA THR A 22 8.35 -16.87 -17.98
C THR A 22 7.43 -15.77 -17.46
N MET A 23 7.16 -15.74 -16.15
CA MET A 23 6.41 -14.64 -15.53
C MET A 23 7.28 -13.37 -15.45
N THR A 24 8.54 -13.49 -15.01
CA THR A 24 9.46 -12.34 -14.91
C THR A 24 9.80 -11.74 -16.28
N THR A 25 9.92 -12.55 -17.34
CA THR A 25 10.04 -12.03 -18.71
C THR A 25 8.75 -11.37 -19.19
N GLY A 26 7.58 -11.87 -18.79
CA GLY A 26 6.29 -11.21 -19.00
C GLY A 26 6.21 -9.83 -18.32
N MET A 27 6.77 -9.67 -17.12
CA MET A 27 6.83 -8.38 -16.42
C MET A 27 7.78 -7.38 -17.06
N LEU A 28 8.93 -7.86 -17.54
CA LEU A 28 9.88 -7.03 -18.27
C LEU A 28 9.28 -6.53 -19.59
N LEU A 29 8.43 -7.34 -20.22
CA LEU A 29 7.63 -6.92 -21.38
C LEU A 29 6.55 -5.90 -21.01
N VAL A 30 5.79 -6.11 -19.94
CA VAL A 30 4.75 -5.15 -19.50
C VAL A 30 5.37 -3.81 -19.05
N MET A 31 6.51 -3.86 -18.35
CA MET A 31 7.27 -2.66 -17.93
C MET A 31 7.91 -1.93 -19.11
N SER A 32 8.49 -2.65 -20.08
CA SER A 32 9.03 -2.02 -21.29
C SER A 32 7.95 -1.42 -22.19
N LEU A 33 6.75 -2.02 -22.20
CA LEU A 33 5.57 -1.43 -22.85
C LEU A 33 5.14 -0.15 -22.14
N SER A 34 5.02 -0.12 -20.80
CA SER A 34 4.61 1.09 -20.08
C SER A 34 5.59 2.26 -20.23
N LEU A 35 6.89 1.99 -20.36
CA LEU A 35 7.92 3.02 -20.55
C LEU A 35 7.89 3.61 -21.96
N ASN A 36 7.55 2.79 -22.96
CA ASN A 36 7.30 3.28 -24.31
C ASN A 36 5.99 4.08 -24.41
N PHE A 37 5.03 3.89 -23.50
CA PHE A 37 3.82 4.71 -23.43
C PHE A 37 4.03 6.05 -22.70
N GLY A 38 5.05 6.16 -21.84
CA GLY A 38 5.44 7.43 -21.23
C GLY A 38 5.94 8.47 -22.24
N SER A 39 6.48 8.04 -23.39
CA SER A 39 6.83 8.95 -24.50
C SER A 39 5.63 9.28 -25.41
N LEU A 40 4.50 8.57 -25.26
CA LEU A 40 3.23 8.82 -25.95
C LEU A 40 2.27 9.69 -25.12
N SER A 41 2.57 10.00 -23.86
CA SER A 41 1.72 10.82 -22.98
C SER A 41 1.52 12.27 -23.45
N ASN A 42 2.29 12.72 -24.45
CA ASN A 42 2.07 14.02 -25.09
C ASN A 42 0.94 14.00 -26.15
N MET A 43 0.31 12.85 -26.40
CA MET A 43 -0.83 12.77 -27.30
C MET A 43 -2.14 12.81 -26.50
N ASN A 44 -2.67 14.02 -26.25
CA ASN A 44 -3.99 14.34 -25.69
C ASN A 44 -5.19 13.79 -26.52
N LEU A 45 -5.02 12.71 -27.27
CA LEU A 45 -5.99 12.22 -28.27
C LEU A 45 -7.00 11.19 -27.71
N TRP A 46 -6.90 10.79 -26.44
CA TRP A 46 -7.67 9.67 -25.87
C TRP A 46 -8.66 10.08 -24.76
N SER A 47 -8.91 11.37 -24.56
CA SER A 47 -9.79 11.89 -23.49
C SER A 47 -11.25 11.41 -23.59
N ASN A 48 -11.70 10.97 -24.77
CA ASN A 48 -13.06 10.45 -25.00
C ASN A 48 -13.18 8.93 -24.93
N THR A 49 -12.09 8.20 -24.67
CA THR A 49 -12.16 6.74 -24.52
C THR A 49 -12.50 6.34 -23.08
N MET A 50 -13.05 5.14 -22.90
CA MET A 50 -13.39 4.61 -21.57
C MET A 50 -12.17 4.50 -20.64
N MET A 51 -10.95 4.50 -21.20
CA MET A 51 -9.70 4.35 -20.47
C MET A 51 -8.80 5.57 -20.70
N ASN A 52 -8.21 6.11 -19.63
CA ASN A 52 -7.19 7.15 -19.71
C ASN A 52 -5.84 6.61 -19.24
N LEU A 53 -4.78 6.99 -19.94
CA LEU A 53 -3.39 6.64 -19.61
C LEU A 53 -2.64 7.91 -19.19
N ASP A 54 -2.83 8.33 -17.95
CA ASP A 54 -2.04 9.41 -17.35
C ASP A 54 -0.85 8.83 -16.56
N SER A 55 0.16 9.65 -16.28
CA SER A 55 1.35 9.29 -15.47
C SER A 55 0.98 8.59 -14.15
N LEU A 56 0.00 9.15 -13.44
CA LEU A 56 -0.58 8.58 -12.22
C LEU A 56 -1.14 7.16 -12.43
N ASN A 57 -1.92 6.95 -13.51
CA ASN A 57 -2.54 5.66 -13.78
C ASN A 57 -1.47 4.61 -14.07
N ILE A 58 -0.45 4.98 -14.84
CA ILE A 58 0.68 4.09 -15.16
C ILE A 58 1.40 3.68 -13.87
N LEU A 59 1.73 4.62 -12.99
CA LEU A 59 2.41 4.32 -11.73
C LEU A 59 1.63 3.33 -10.85
N PHE A 60 0.32 3.57 -10.64
CA PHE A 60 -0.50 2.66 -9.82
C PHE A 60 -0.77 1.31 -10.50
N THR A 61 -0.92 1.25 -11.83
CA THR A 61 -1.04 -0.04 -12.54
C THR A 61 0.19 -0.91 -12.35
N LEU A 62 1.39 -0.34 -12.52
CA LEU A 62 2.67 -1.05 -12.35
C LEU A 62 2.83 -1.55 -10.92
N MET A 63 2.42 -0.72 -9.95
CA MET A 63 2.40 -1.11 -8.56
C MET A 63 1.49 -2.31 -8.29
N PHE A 64 0.24 -2.28 -8.76
CA PHE A 64 -0.71 -3.39 -8.52
C PHE A 64 -0.25 -4.68 -9.19
N ILE A 65 0.31 -4.59 -10.39
CA ILE A 65 0.92 -5.72 -11.09
C ILE A 65 2.06 -6.29 -10.24
N SER A 66 3.06 -5.47 -9.87
CA SER A 66 4.24 -5.93 -9.13
C SER A 66 3.90 -6.62 -7.80
N ILE A 67 2.94 -6.08 -7.04
CA ILE A 67 2.51 -6.69 -5.77
C ILE A 67 1.88 -8.05 -6.02
N SER A 68 0.98 -8.15 -6.98
CA SER A 68 0.24 -9.38 -7.23
C SER A 68 1.13 -10.55 -7.61
N ILE A 69 2.16 -10.25 -8.39
CA ILE A 69 3.17 -11.20 -8.80
C ILE A 69 3.90 -11.76 -7.59
N VAL A 70 4.32 -10.89 -6.69
CA VAL A 70 5.07 -11.29 -5.51
C VAL A 70 4.21 -12.19 -4.63
N VAL A 71 2.92 -11.88 -4.53
CA VAL A 71 1.96 -12.73 -3.81
C VAL A 71 1.76 -14.08 -4.53
N ILE A 72 1.73 -14.11 -5.86
CA ILE A 72 1.66 -15.36 -6.64
C ILE A 72 2.91 -16.21 -6.39
N ILE A 73 4.11 -15.63 -6.49
CA ILE A 73 5.39 -16.33 -6.20
C ILE A 73 5.38 -16.90 -4.78
N PHE A 74 4.92 -16.11 -3.82
CA PHE A 74 4.76 -16.56 -2.44
C PHE A 74 3.81 -17.77 -2.32
N ILE A 75 2.69 -17.78 -3.03
CA ILE A 75 1.73 -18.90 -3.00
C ILE A 75 2.31 -20.15 -3.66
N MET A 76 3.08 -19.99 -4.74
CA MET A 76 3.75 -21.12 -5.39
C MET A 76 4.72 -21.82 -4.43
N SER A 77 5.31 -21.08 -3.47
CA SER A 77 6.19 -21.65 -2.45
C SER A 77 5.49 -22.47 -1.36
N MET A 78 4.15 -22.42 -1.28
CA MET A 78 3.38 -23.22 -0.31
C MET A 78 3.32 -24.69 -0.73
N GLU A 79 2.96 -25.62 0.15
CA GLU A 79 2.98 -27.07 -0.18
C GLU A 79 1.65 -27.62 -0.75
N SER A 80 0.50 -27.01 -0.45
CA SER A 80 -0.82 -27.60 -0.78
C SER A 80 -1.36 -27.25 -2.18
N GLU A 81 -1.46 -28.22 -3.09
CA GLU A 81 -1.79 -27.99 -4.52
C GLU A 81 -3.22 -27.50 -4.80
N MET A 82 -4.26 -28.13 -4.24
CA MET A 82 -5.66 -27.78 -4.54
C MET A 82 -6.02 -26.36 -4.08
N PHE A 83 -5.46 -25.92 -2.95
CA PHE A 83 -5.70 -24.59 -2.42
C PHE A 83 -4.95 -23.51 -3.20
N LYS A 84 -3.77 -23.81 -3.75
CA LYS A 84 -2.98 -22.86 -4.57
C LYS A 84 -3.78 -22.36 -5.77
N LEU A 85 -4.36 -23.26 -6.56
CA LEU A 85 -5.06 -22.89 -7.79
C LEU A 85 -6.22 -21.93 -7.54
N LEU A 86 -6.99 -22.17 -6.48
CA LEU A 86 -8.15 -21.34 -6.19
C LEU A 86 -7.74 -19.97 -5.63
N ILE A 87 -6.73 -19.91 -4.76
CA ILE A 87 -6.17 -18.64 -4.27
C ILE A 87 -5.57 -17.84 -5.44
N MET A 88 -4.85 -18.48 -6.36
CA MET A 88 -4.30 -17.80 -7.54
C MET A 88 -5.39 -17.19 -8.43
N LYS A 89 -6.50 -17.91 -8.66
CA LYS A 89 -7.64 -17.36 -9.41
C LYS A 89 -8.23 -16.13 -8.73
N ILE A 90 -8.35 -16.13 -7.40
CA ILE A 90 -8.86 -14.97 -6.64
C ILE A 90 -7.90 -13.78 -6.77
N ILE A 91 -6.60 -14.03 -6.73
CA ILE A 91 -5.59 -12.96 -6.87
C ILE A 91 -5.59 -12.38 -8.27
N LEU A 92 -5.70 -13.23 -9.30
CA LEU A 92 -5.86 -12.77 -10.68
C LEU A 92 -7.16 -11.97 -10.87
N GLY A 93 -8.26 -12.41 -10.24
CA GLY A 93 -9.51 -11.64 -10.25
C GLY A 93 -9.33 -10.27 -9.58
N MET A 94 -8.64 -10.25 -8.45
CA MET A 94 -8.30 -9.03 -7.74
C MET A 94 -7.45 -8.10 -8.61
N THR A 95 -6.37 -8.57 -9.22
CA THR A 95 -5.52 -7.72 -10.06
C THR A 95 -6.26 -7.13 -11.23
N MET A 96 -7.13 -7.91 -11.88
CA MET A 96 -7.95 -7.40 -12.98
C MET A 96 -8.85 -6.27 -12.52
N VAL A 97 -9.50 -6.41 -11.36
CA VAL A 97 -10.31 -5.31 -10.80
C VAL A 97 -9.43 -4.09 -10.50
N MET A 98 -8.26 -4.27 -9.89
CA MET A 98 -7.35 -3.16 -9.57
C MET A 98 -6.87 -2.41 -10.82
N LEU A 99 -6.53 -3.16 -11.87
CA LEU A 99 -6.13 -2.60 -13.17
C LEU A 99 -7.25 -1.77 -13.79
N LEU A 100 -8.48 -2.30 -13.75
CA LEU A 100 -9.65 -1.57 -14.22
C LEU A 100 -9.85 -0.28 -13.42
N VAL A 101 -9.75 -0.31 -12.09
CA VAL A 101 -9.87 0.91 -11.26
C VAL A 101 -8.88 1.99 -11.71
N SER A 102 -7.62 1.62 -11.95
CA SER A 102 -6.58 2.59 -12.33
C SER A 102 -6.72 3.13 -13.75
N LEU A 103 -7.31 2.38 -14.68
CA LEU A 103 -7.37 2.77 -16.10
C LEU A 103 -8.63 3.54 -16.47
N ILE A 104 -9.71 3.39 -15.70
CA ILE A 104 -11.03 3.90 -16.09
C ILE A 104 -11.12 5.41 -15.99
N ASN A 105 -11.61 6.04 -17.07
CA ASN A 105 -11.84 7.47 -17.13
C ASN A 105 -13.20 7.90 -16.54
N LYS A 106 -14.23 7.05 -16.65
CA LYS A 106 -15.59 7.39 -16.22
C LYS A 106 -15.76 7.21 -14.70
N ILE A 107 -16.27 8.24 -14.02
CA ILE A 107 -16.21 8.33 -12.55
C ILE A 107 -17.14 7.30 -11.86
N LEU A 108 -18.32 7.06 -12.43
CA LEU A 108 -19.24 6.03 -11.90
C LEU A 108 -18.67 4.62 -12.04
N TRP A 109 -18.02 4.33 -13.17
CA TRP A 109 -17.35 3.05 -13.38
C TRP A 109 -16.19 2.88 -12.40
N PHE A 110 -15.40 3.93 -12.17
CA PHE A 110 -14.39 3.94 -11.12
C PHE A 110 -14.97 3.54 -9.77
N PHE A 111 -16.11 4.12 -9.36
CA PHE A 111 -16.77 3.78 -8.10
C PHE A 111 -17.18 2.30 -8.02
N ILE A 112 -17.78 1.75 -9.09
CA ILE A 112 -18.19 0.35 -9.15
C ILE A 112 -16.98 -0.56 -8.94
N PHE A 113 -15.89 -0.35 -9.68
CA PHE A 113 -14.69 -1.18 -9.51
C PHE A 113 -13.99 -0.96 -8.16
N PHE A 114 -14.05 0.26 -7.63
CA PHE A 114 -13.55 0.60 -6.31
C PHE A 114 -14.27 -0.19 -5.19
N GLU A 115 -15.58 -0.41 -5.27
CA GLU A 115 -16.29 -1.30 -4.34
C GLU A 115 -16.11 -2.78 -4.67
N MET A 116 -16.12 -3.16 -5.95
CA MET A 116 -15.89 -4.55 -6.37
C MET A 116 -14.54 -5.11 -5.91
N SER A 117 -13.53 -4.25 -5.71
CA SER A 117 -12.22 -4.64 -5.16
C SER A 117 -12.30 -5.27 -3.76
N LEU A 118 -13.38 -5.01 -3.01
CA LEU A 118 -13.61 -5.59 -1.68
C LEU A 118 -13.95 -7.08 -1.75
N ILE A 119 -14.60 -7.54 -2.83
CA ILE A 119 -15.10 -8.92 -2.95
C ILE A 119 -13.94 -9.94 -2.92
N PRO A 120 -12.89 -9.83 -3.75
CA PRO A 120 -11.77 -10.78 -3.70
C PRO A 120 -11.06 -10.80 -2.34
N ILE A 121 -10.94 -9.64 -1.69
CA ILE A 121 -10.25 -9.53 -0.40
C ILE A 121 -11.10 -10.15 0.72
N MET A 122 -12.41 -9.93 0.69
CA MET A 122 -13.34 -10.59 1.59
C MET A 122 -13.27 -12.12 1.43
N MET A 123 -13.25 -12.63 0.20
CA MET A 123 -13.07 -14.07 -0.07
C MET A 123 -11.76 -14.60 0.51
N MET A 124 -10.67 -13.83 0.44
CA MET A 124 -9.38 -14.21 1.03
C MET A 124 -9.40 -14.28 2.57
N ILE A 125 -10.07 -13.33 3.23
CA ILE A 125 -10.18 -13.30 4.70
C ILE A 125 -11.12 -14.41 5.17
N TRP A 126 -12.30 -14.52 4.57
CA TRP A 126 -13.32 -15.49 4.97
C TRP A 126 -12.91 -16.92 4.64
N GLY A 127 -12.43 -17.17 3.42
CA GLY A 127 -12.09 -18.51 2.94
C GLY A 127 -10.82 -19.05 3.55
N TRP A 128 -9.71 -18.32 3.44
CA TRP A 128 -8.41 -18.83 3.90
C TRP A 128 -8.09 -18.39 5.30
N GLY A 129 -7.98 -17.10 5.62
CA GLY A 129 -7.71 -16.53 6.95
C GLY A 129 -6.82 -17.34 7.95
N SER A 130 -6.62 -16.89 9.17
CA SER A 130 -6.02 -17.76 10.22
C SER A 130 -6.68 -17.65 11.58
N GLY A 131 -7.40 -16.57 11.85
CA GLY A 131 -8.11 -16.38 13.11
C GLY A 131 -9.39 -17.22 13.24
N THR A 132 -9.94 -17.34 14.43
CA THR A 132 -11.25 -17.97 14.64
C THR A 132 -12.40 -17.05 14.26
N MET A 133 -12.16 -15.74 14.25
CA MET A 133 -13.19 -14.71 14.07
C MET A 133 -13.30 -14.18 12.63
N LYS A 134 -12.67 -14.86 11.64
CA LYS A 134 -12.52 -14.42 10.23
C LYS A 134 -13.79 -13.84 9.61
N VAL A 135 -14.94 -14.48 9.88
CA VAL A 135 -16.24 -14.05 9.35
C VAL A 135 -16.60 -12.66 9.86
N LYS A 136 -16.35 -12.39 11.15
CA LYS A 136 -16.62 -11.09 11.76
C LYS A 136 -15.67 -10.01 11.22
N ALA A 137 -14.36 -10.28 11.05
CA ALA A 137 -13.50 -9.25 10.43
C ALA A 137 -13.81 -9.00 8.96
N ALA A 138 -14.18 -10.04 8.19
CA ALA A 138 -14.62 -9.87 6.80
C ALA A 138 -15.88 -8.99 6.72
N ALA A 139 -16.87 -9.26 7.59
CA ALA A 139 -18.07 -8.43 7.70
C ALA A 139 -17.75 -7.00 8.16
N PHE A 140 -16.85 -6.82 9.14
CA PHE A 140 -16.42 -5.50 9.59
C PHE A 140 -15.76 -4.71 8.46
N LEU A 141 -14.85 -5.31 7.69
CA LEU A 141 -14.21 -4.64 6.55
C LEU A 141 -15.24 -4.14 5.54
N LEU A 142 -16.20 -5.00 5.17
CA LEU A 142 -17.25 -4.65 4.20
C LEU A 142 -18.14 -3.53 4.74
N LEU A 143 -18.64 -3.65 5.97
CA LEU A 143 -19.57 -2.66 6.53
C LEU A 143 -18.91 -1.29 6.73
N TYR A 144 -17.69 -1.25 7.25
CA TYR A 144 -16.97 0.02 7.45
C TYR A 144 -16.76 0.75 6.11
N THR A 145 -16.30 0.02 5.09
CA THR A 145 -15.94 0.63 3.81
C THR A 145 -17.16 0.97 2.95
N SER A 146 -18.20 0.11 2.93
CA SER A 146 -19.43 0.35 2.16
C SER A 146 -20.29 1.48 2.73
N VAL A 147 -20.45 1.55 4.06
CA VAL A 147 -21.21 2.64 4.68
C VAL A 147 -20.55 3.98 4.39
N ALA A 148 -19.22 4.04 4.45
CA ALA A 148 -18.47 5.25 4.14
C ALA A 148 -18.46 5.62 2.65
N SER A 149 -18.57 4.66 1.73
CA SER A 149 -18.63 4.92 0.29
C SER A 149 -20.03 5.27 -0.21
N THR A 150 -21.11 4.94 0.52
CA THR A 150 -22.48 5.27 0.08
C THR A 150 -22.75 6.78 -0.12
N PRO A 151 -22.26 7.72 0.73
CA PRO A 151 -22.42 9.15 0.46
C PRO A 151 -21.63 9.61 -0.76
N LEU A 152 -20.47 8.99 -1.02
CA LEU A 152 -19.67 9.24 -2.22
C LEU A 152 -20.47 8.86 -3.48
N LEU A 153 -21.17 7.71 -3.48
CA LEU A 153 -22.04 7.32 -4.61
C LEU A 153 -23.10 8.38 -4.92
N LEU A 154 -23.81 8.86 -3.90
CA LEU A 154 -24.86 9.87 -4.07
C LEU A 154 -24.29 11.16 -4.69
N LEU A 155 -23.10 11.58 -4.25
CA LEU A 155 -22.42 12.75 -4.80
C LEU A 155 -22.01 12.52 -6.26
N LEU A 156 -21.41 11.37 -6.58
CA LEU A 156 -21.01 11.04 -7.95
C LEU A 156 -22.22 10.95 -8.90
N LEU A 157 -23.36 10.43 -8.44
CA LEU A 157 -24.60 10.44 -9.20
C LEU A 157 -25.11 11.88 -9.43
N SER A 158 -25.03 12.74 -8.41
CA SER A 158 -25.43 14.15 -8.54
C SER A 158 -24.55 14.92 -9.55
N LEU A 159 -23.23 14.66 -9.59
CA LEU A 159 -22.32 15.23 -10.59
C LEU A 159 -22.73 14.82 -12.00
N ASN A 160 -22.99 13.53 -12.19
CA ASN A 160 -23.33 13.00 -13.51
C ASN A 160 -24.71 13.46 -13.98
N LEU A 161 -25.71 13.51 -13.11
CA LEU A 161 -27.08 13.88 -13.47
C LEU A 161 -27.26 15.40 -13.63
N ASN A 162 -26.74 16.20 -12.69
CA ASN A 162 -27.00 17.64 -12.66
C ASN A 162 -26.00 18.43 -13.51
N LEU A 163 -24.71 18.08 -13.45
CA LEU A 163 -23.65 18.82 -14.14
C LEU A 163 -23.20 18.13 -15.45
N LYS A 164 -23.72 16.94 -15.74
CA LYS A 164 -23.31 16.11 -16.89
C LYS A 164 -21.80 15.82 -16.92
N LEU A 165 -21.16 15.83 -15.75
CA LEU A 165 -19.75 15.53 -15.58
C LEU A 165 -19.58 14.03 -15.38
N SER A 166 -19.15 13.35 -16.43
CA SER A 166 -19.11 11.88 -16.50
C SER A 166 -17.69 11.31 -16.47
N SER A 167 -16.68 12.10 -16.87
CA SER A 167 -15.27 11.71 -16.93
C SER A 167 -14.37 12.55 -16.02
N TRP A 168 -13.20 12.02 -15.67
CA TRP A 168 -12.18 12.76 -14.90
C TRP A 168 -11.69 14.01 -15.62
N SER A 169 -11.57 13.95 -16.95
CA SER A 169 -11.17 15.10 -17.78
C SER A 169 -12.22 16.21 -17.77
N GLU A 170 -13.50 15.86 -17.81
CA GLU A 170 -14.60 16.84 -17.72
C GLU A 170 -14.62 17.53 -16.35
N LEU A 171 -14.40 16.78 -15.27
CA LEU A 171 -14.33 17.33 -13.92
C LEU A 171 -13.22 18.37 -13.76
N GLY A 172 -12.02 18.06 -14.24
CA GLY A 172 -10.85 18.95 -14.11
C GLY A 172 -10.97 20.27 -14.86
N MET A 173 -11.83 20.35 -15.89
CA MET A 173 -12.06 21.56 -16.69
C MET A 173 -13.31 22.34 -16.27
N SER A 174 -14.04 21.90 -15.25
CA SER A 174 -15.33 22.48 -14.90
C SER A 174 -15.23 23.59 -13.85
N ASP A 175 -15.51 24.84 -14.25
CA ASP A 175 -15.59 26.00 -13.34
C ASP A 175 -16.86 25.99 -12.46
N ASN A 176 -17.85 25.16 -12.82
CA ASN A 176 -19.16 25.07 -12.17
C ASN A 176 -19.15 24.37 -10.80
N LEU A 177 -17.98 23.96 -10.31
CA LEU A 177 -17.82 23.31 -9.00
C LEU A 177 -17.87 24.29 -7.82
N SER A 178 -17.84 25.60 -8.08
CA SER A 178 -17.86 26.67 -7.06
C SER A 178 -19.12 26.69 -6.18
N GLY A 179 -20.21 26.02 -6.58
CA GLY A 179 -21.45 25.93 -5.79
C GLY A 179 -21.46 24.82 -4.73
N TRP A 180 -20.42 23.98 -4.65
CA TRP A 180 -20.36 22.85 -3.72
C TRP A 180 -19.83 23.31 -2.36
N GLY A 181 -20.71 23.33 -1.36
CA GLY A 181 -20.37 23.78 -0.01
C GLY A 181 -19.39 22.86 0.71
N SER A 182 -18.76 23.35 1.79
CA SER A 182 -17.79 22.61 2.60
C SER A 182 -18.29 21.25 3.12
N GLY A 183 -19.62 21.06 3.25
CA GLY A 183 -20.21 19.78 3.62
C GLY A 183 -20.02 18.67 2.59
N THR A 184 -20.15 18.96 1.29
CA THR A 184 -19.97 17.96 0.23
C THR A 184 -18.50 17.54 0.13
N MET A 185 -17.59 18.48 0.33
CA MET A 185 -16.15 18.22 0.44
C MET A 185 -15.82 17.18 1.51
N ILE A 186 -16.34 17.38 2.73
CA ILE A 186 -16.10 16.48 3.85
C ILE A 186 -16.63 15.08 3.51
N LEU A 187 -17.81 14.97 2.89
CA LEU A 187 -18.39 13.68 2.50
C LEU A 187 -17.52 12.95 1.45
N ILE A 188 -16.97 13.66 0.46
CA ILE A 188 -16.02 13.08 -0.52
C ILE A 188 -14.78 12.57 0.19
N ILE A 189 -14.15 13.41 0.99
CA ILE A 189 -12.91 13.10 1.69
C ILE A 189 -13.12 11.91 2.63
N LEU A 190 -14.19 11.90 3.43
CA LEU A 190 -14.47 10.87 4.41
C LEU A 190 -14.51 9.46 3.80
N ALA A 191 -15.09 9.28 2.62
CA ALA A 191 -15.14 7.97 1.96
C ALA A 191 -13.73 7.39 1.70
N PHE A 192 -12.80 8.24 1.25
CA PHE A 192 -11.42 7.85 1.04
C PHE A 192 -10.63 7.76 2.34
N LEU A 193 -10.92 8.61 3.34
CA LEU A 193 -10.34 8.56 4.68
C LEU A 193 -10.81 7.38 5.54
N VAL A 194 -11.82 6.63 5.12
CA VAL A 194 -12.18 5.35 5.76
C VAL A 194 -11.41 4.20 5.13
N LYS A 195 -11.19 4.23 3.80
CA LYS A 195 -10.33 3.26 3.11
C LYS A 195 -8.85 3.46 3.39
N LEU A 196 -8.41 4.71 3.55
CA LEU A 196 -7.14 5.06 4.19
C LEU A 196 -7.39 5.04 5.69
N PRO A 197 -6.95 4.03 6.45
CA PRO A 197 -7.37 3.83 7.84
C PRO A 197 -6.87 4.98 8.72
N ILE A 198 -7.65 6.04 8.85
CA ILE A 198 -7.32 7.14 9.76
C ILE A 198 -7.75 6.77 11.16
N TYR A 199 -7.07 7.30 12.18
CA TYR A 199 -7.23 6.88 13.57
C TYR A 199 -8.67 6.87 14.12
N ILE A 200 -9.64 7.57 13.54
CA ILE A 200 -11.05 7.42 13.95
C ILE A 200 -11.69 6.16 13.35
N PHE A 201 -11.34 5.82 12.11
CA PHE A 201 -11.92 4.72 11.33
C PHE A 201 -10.97 3.54 11.12
N HIS A 202 -9.78 3.53 11.75
CA HIS A 202 -8.74 2.53 11.51
C HIS A 202 -9.03 1.13 12.05
N LEU A 203 -10.01 0.97 12.94
CA LEU A 203 -10.21 -0.28 13.71
C LEU A 203 -10.44 -1.53 12.86
N TRP A 204 -10.94 -1.37 11.62
CA TRP A 204 -11.13 -2.49 10.70
C TRP A 204 -9.78 -3.07 10.24
N LEU A 205 -8.73 -2.25 10.14
CA LEU A 205 -7.45 -2.66 9.55
C LEU A 205 -6.64 -3.60 10.45
N PRO A 206 -6.39 -3.32 11.75
CA PRO A 206 -5.72 -4.26 12.63
C PRO A 206 -6.46 -5.60 12.75
N LYS A 207 -7.80 -5.55 12.83
CA LYS A 207 -8.65 -6.77 12.88
C LYS A 207 -8.54 -7.59 11.59
N ALA A 208 -8.63 -6.94 10.43
CA ALA A 208 -8.50 -7.60 9.14
C ALA A 208 -7.13 -8.27 8.96
N HIS A 209 -6.03 -7.62 9.35
CA HIS A 209 -4.69 -8.19 9.21
C HIS A 209 -4.42 -9.39 10.12
N VAL A 210 -4.91 -9.36 11.37
CA VAL A 210 -4.76 -10.48 12.32
C VAL A 210 -5.42 -11.73 11.77
N GLU A 211 -6.61 -11.56 11.19
CA GLU A 211 -7.46 -12.67 10.75
C GLU A 211 -7.18 -13.11 9.31
N ALA A 212 -6.66 -12.24 8.45
CA ALA A 212 -6.28 -12.59 7.09
C ALA A 212 -5.16 -13.65 7.01
N SER A 213 -5.16 -14.40 5.91
CA SER A 213 -3.99 -15.16 5.47
C SER A 213 -2.86 -14.19 5.12
N THR A 214 -1.62 -14.68 5.04
CA THR A 214 -0.47 -13.81 4.80
C THR A 214 -0.45 -13.20 3.41
N SER A 215 -0.87 -13.95 2.40
CA SER A 215 -1.16 -13.43 1.06
C SER A 215 -2.28 -12.38 1.08
N GLY A 216 -3.34 -12.60 1.87
CA GLY A 216 -4.40 -11.61 2.08
C GLY A 216 -3.90 -10.33 2.71
N SER A 217 -3.04 -10.40 3.74
CA SER A 217 -2.44 -9.22 4.36
C SER A 217 -1.50 -8.46 3.42
N MET A 218 -0.73 -9.17 2.58
CA MET A 218 0.13 -8.54 1.57
C MET A 218 -0.70 -7.78 0.53
N LEU A 219 -1.78 -8.36 0.03
CA LEU A 219 -2.68 -7.69 -0.90
C LEU A 219 -3.36 -6.49 -0.23
N LEU A 220 -3.94 -6.67 0.96
CA LEU A 220 -4.64 -5.60 1.66
C LEU A 220 -3.71 -4.39 1.90
N ALA A 221 -2.51 -4.64 2.44
CA ALA A 221 -1.54 -3.57 2.68
C ALA A 221 -0.99 -2.98 1.38
N GLY A 222 -0.60 -3.83 0.42
CA GLY A 222 0.05 -3.39 -0.82
C GLY A 222 -0.88 -2.64 -1.76
N SER A 223 -2.15 -3.05 -1.86
CA SER A 223 -3.02 -2.64 -2.96
C SER A 223 -4.30 -1.92 -2.53
N LEU A 224 -5.09 -2.48 -1.59
CA LEU A 224 -6.37 -1.88 -1.19
C LEU A 224 -6.16 -0.50 -0.58
N LEU A 225 -5.17 -0.34 0.29
CA LEU A 225 -4.84 0.96 0.86
C LEU A 225 -4.46 1.99 -0.21
N LYS A 226 -3.85 1.55 -1.31
CA LYS A 226 -3.38 2.41 -2.39
C LYS A 226 -4.50 2.81 -3.34
N LEU A 227 -5.56 2.02 -3.44
CA LEU A 227 -6.80 2.49 -4.07
C LEU A 227 -7.39 3.70 -3.34
N GLY A 228 -7.29 3.75 -2.01
CA GLY A 228 -7.71 4.92 -1.23
C GLY A 228 -6.91 6.16 -1.61
N VAL A 229 -5.57 6.00 -1.73
CA VAL A 229 -4.65 7.06 -2.16
C VAL A 229 -4.98 7.54 -3.57
N PHE A 230 -5.13 6.60 -4.52
CA PHE A 230 -5.44 6.89 -5.92
C PHE A 230 -6.79 7.59 -6.09
N GLY A 231 -7.81 7.13 -5.38
CA GLY A 231 -9.13 7.75 -5.42
C GLY A 231 -9.12 9.15 -4.80
N LEU A 232 -8.44 9.32 -3.67
CA LEU A 232 -8.29 10.62 -3.04
C LEU A 232 -7.55 11.59 -3.97
N SER A 233 -6.40 11.19 -4.54
CA SER A 233 -5.61 12.08 -5.42
C SER A 233 -6.38 12.58 -6.64
N ARG A 234 -7.25 11.76 -7.24
CA ARG A 234 -8.12 12.19 -8.35
C ARG A 234 -9.23 13.14 -7.90
N MET A 235 -9.79 12.91 -6.72
CA MET A 235 -10.87 13.73 -6.19
C MET A 235 -10.38 15.05 -5.58
N LEU A 236 -9.07 15.20 -5.26
CA LEU A 236 -8.46 16.47 -4.82
C LEU A 236 -8.70 17.62 -5.81
N LEU A 237 -8.82 17.33 -7.12
CA LEU A 237 -9.13 18.35 -8.13
C LEU A 237 -10.50 19.04 -7.91
N ILE A 238 -11.42 18.37 -7.22
CA ILE A 238 -12.78 18.86 -6.95
C ILE A 238 -12.84 19.58 -5.59
N LEU A 239 -11.81 19.41 -4.76
CA LEU A 239 -11.82 19.82 -3.36
C LEU A 239 -11.44 21.29 -3.22
N MET A 240 -12.37 22.18 -3.54
CA MET A 240 -12.29 23.61 -3.19
C MET A 240 -12.82 23.83 -1.77
N GLY A 241 -11.98 23.50 -0.78
CA GLY A 241 -12.33 23.64 0.63
C GLY A 241 -12.08 25.04 1.19
N THR A 242 -12.93 25.45 2.13
CA THR A 242 -12.58 26.58 3.01
C THR A 242 -11.35 26.21 3.84
N PRO A 243 -10.39 27.13 4.04
CA PRO A 243 -9.13 26.85 4.73
C PRO A 243 -9.34 26.33 6.16
N LEU A 244 -10.39 26.77 6.84
CA LEU A 244 -10.70 26.38 8.22
C LEU A 244 -11.05 24.89 8.36
N VAL A 245 -11.84 24.34 7.43
CA VAL A 245 -12.17 22.91 7.42
C VAL A 245 -10.93 22.06 7.18
N MET A 246 -10.06 22.50 6.28
CA MET A 246 -8.79 21.82 6.01
C MET A 246 -7.86 21.84 7.21
N TRP A 247 -7.74 22.98 7.90
CA TRP A 247 -6.99 23.09 9.16
C TRP A 247 -7.50 22.11 10.22
N ILE A 248 -8.82 22.03 10.42
CA ILE A 248 -9.43 21.10 11.39
C ILE A 248 -9.10 19.66 10.99
N LEU A 249 -9.36 19.27 9.74
CA LEU A 249 -9.07 17.91 9.25
C LEU A 249 -7.60 17.55 9.49
N MET A 250 -6.68 18.42 9.08
CA MET A 250 -5.24 18.22 9.25
C MET A 250 -4.83 18.03 10.71
N SER A 251 -5.38 18.84 11.61
CA SER A 251 -5.12 18.70 13.05
C SER A 251 -5.61 17.36 13.61
N THR A 252 -6.78 16.88 13.18
CA THR A 252 -7.30 15.57 13.60
C THR A 252 -6.45 14.41 13.08
N LEU A 253 -5.92 14.52 11.87
CA LEU A 253 -5.03 13.52 11.28
C LEU A 253 -3.68 13.46 12.00
N LEU A 254 -3.10 14.60 12.36
CA LEU A 254 -1.84 14.66 13.09
C LEU A 254 -1.96 14.02 14.48
N TRP A 255 -3.08 14.29 15.16
CA TRP A 255 -3.35 13.64 16.43
C TRP A 255 -3.56 12.13 16.26
N GLY A 256 -4.29 11.74 15.21
CA GLY A 256 -4.46 10.34 14.84
C GLY A 256 -3.16 9.61 14.53
N MET A 257 -2.21 10.28 13.88
CA MET A 257 -0.88 9.74 13.59
C MET A 257 -0.13 9.40 14.89
N ILE A 258 -0.07 10.32 15.86
CA ILE A 258 0.57 10.07 17.16
C ILE A 258 -0.15 8.95 17.91
N MET A 259 -1.48 8.98 17.95
CA MET A 259 -2.22 7.97 18.71
C MET A 259 -2.08 6.57 18.10
N SER A 260 -1.91 6.46 16.77
CA SER A 260 -1.61 5.19 16.12
C SER A 260 -0.22 4.65 16.47
N SER A 261 0.79 5.52 16.57
CA SER A 261 2.14 5.09 16.98
C SER A 261 2.22 4.75 18.46
N ILE A 262 1.46 5.43 19.32
CA ILE A 262 1.26 5.01 20.72
C ILE A 262 0.52 3.66 20.76
N GLY A 263 -0.53 3.45 19.95
CA GLY A 263 -1.23 2.17 19.88
C GLY A 263 -0.30 1.01 19.47
N MET A 264 0.66 1.29 18.59
CA MET A 264 1.71 0.34 18.20
C MET A 264 2.59 -0.08 19.39
N SER A 265 3.00 0.85 20.25
CA SER A 265 3.91 0.56 21.37
C SER A 265 3.28 -0.35 22.44
N PHE A 266 1.97 -0.29 22.61
CA PHE A 266 1.22 -1.16 23.51
C PHE A 266 0.84 -2.52 22.89
N SER A 267 1.04 -2.70 21.59
CA SER A 267 0.65 -3.95 20.92
C SER A 267 1.74 -5.01 21.02
N ASN A 268 1.38 -6.19 21.54
CA ASN A 268 2.30 -7.32 21.69
C ASN A 268 2.37 -8.22 20.45
N ASP A 269 1.38 -8.11 19.56
CA ASP A 269 1.20 -9.02 18.43
C ASP A 269 1.86 -8.42 17.17
N GLY A 270 2.79 -9.15 16.56
CA GLY A 270 3.63 -8.61 15.47
C GLY A 270 2.84 -8.10 14.26
N LYS A 271 1.76 -8.80 13.88
CA LYS A 271 0.87 -8.35 12.78
C LYS A 271 0.13 -7.06 13.12
N ILE A 272 -0.25 -6.88 14.40
CA ILE A 272 -0.93 -5.67 14.87
C ILE A 272 0.05 -4.49 14.90
N MET A 273 1.30 -4.71 15.31
CA MET A 273 2.35 -3.69 15.25
C MET A 273 2.54 -3.17 13.81
N ILE A 274 2.65 -4.06 12.82
CA ILE A 274 2.77 -3.68 11.39
C ILE A 274 1.52 -2.94 10.90
N ALA A 275 0.34 -3.39 11.31
CA ALA A 275 -0.91 -2.73 10.98
C ALA A 275 -0.94 -1.28 11.52
N TYR A 276 -0.55 -1.05 12.78
CA TYR A 276 -0.48 0.31 13.34
C TYR A 276 0.61 1.17 12.69
N SER A 277 1.77 0.62 12.33
CA SER A 277 2.77 1.39 11.57
C SER A 277 2.23 1.78 10.18
N SER A 278 1.41 0.93 9.54
CA SER A 278 0.78 1.30 8.28
C SER A 278 -0.27 2.41 8.44
N VAL A 279 -0.99 2.44 9.57
CA VAL A 279 -1.90 3.54 9.92
C VAL A 279 -1.12 4.84 10.06
N SER A 280 0.00 4.85 10.79
CA SER A 280 0.80 6.07 10.98
C SER A 280 1.34 6.61 9.64
N HIS A 281 1.94 5.78 8.80
CA HIS A 281 2.47 6.25 7.50
C HIS A 281 1.36 6.69 6.53
N MET A 282 0.21 6.01 6.50
CA MET A 282 -0.91 6.42 5.65
C MET A 282 -1.59 7.70 6.13
N THR A 283 -1.68 7.92 7.45
CA THR A 283 -2.16 9.20 7.99
C THR A 283 -1.21 10.35 7.64
N PHE A 284 0.10 10.13 7.69
CA PHE A 284 1.11 11.11 7.28
C PHE A 284 1.00 11.48 5.80
N LEU A 285 0.79 10.48 4.94
CA LEU A 285 0.50 10.68 3.53
C LEU A 285 -0.80 11.47 3.31
N ALA A 286 -1.88 11.12 4.02
CA ALA A 286 -3.18 11.79 3.87
C ALA A 286 -3.10 13.28 4.27
N ILE A 287 -2.33 13.59 5.31
CA ILE A 287 -2.01 14.98 5.70
C ILE A 287 -1.37 15.71 4.52
N SER A 288 -0.34 15.12 3.91
CA SER A 288 0.33 15.73 2.76
C SER A 288 -0.63 16.02 1.60
N MET A 289 -1.49 15.07 1.26
CA MET A 289 -2.46 15.23 0.17
C MET A 289 -3.43 16.40 0.38
N LEU A 290 -3.81 16.66 1.63
CA LEU A 290 -4.71 17.76 1.97
C LEU A 290 -4.04 19.14 1.91
N LEU A 291 -2.70 19.24 1.81
CA LEU A 291 -2.03 20.53 1.58
C LEU A 291 -2.25 21.08 0.17
N MET A 292 -2.67 20.25 -0.79
CA MET A 292 -2.99 20.64 -2.18
C MET A 292 -1.85 21.32 -2.95
N SER A 293 -0.59 21.20 -2.51
CA SER A 293 0.56 21.66 -3.28
C SER A 293 1.05 20.56 -4.22
N PHE A 294 1.51 20.89 -5.42
CA PHE A 294 2.05 19.90 -6.37
C PHE A 294 3.17 19.04 -5.73
N ILE A 295 4.09 19.69 -5.03
CA ILE A 295 5.19 19.03 -4.33
C ILE A 295 4.66 18.06 -3.24
N SER A 296 3.59 18.44 -2.53
CA SER A 296 2.96 17.56 -1.52
C SER A 296 2.28 16.35 -2.17
N LEU A 297 1.65 16.53 -3.33
CA LEU A 297 1.05 15.45 -4.10
C LEU A 297 2.13 14.45 -4.52
N ASP A 298 3.24 14.92 -5.08
CA ASP A 298 4.35 14.05 -5.51
C ASP A 298 4.98 13.30 -4.33
N GLY A 299 5.19 14.00 -3.20
CA GLY A 299 5.66 13.38 -1.95
C GLY A 299 4.69 12.32 -1.43
N SER A 300 3.38 12.58 -1.50
CA SER A 300 2.37 11.63 -1.04
C SER A 300 2.26 10.39 -1.93
N ILE A 301 2.35 10.56 -3.25
CA ILE A 301 2.31 9.46 -4.22
C ILE A 301 3.57 8.59 -4.06
N SER A 302 4.75 9.21 -3.97
CA SER A 302 6.00 8.48 -3.75
C SER A 302 6.00 7.73 -2.41
N MET A 303 5.47 8.32 -1.33
CA MET A 303 5.28 7.63 -0.04
C MET A 303 4.35 6.42 -0.16
N SER A 304 3.28 6.55 -0.96
CA SER A 304 2.32 5.47 -1.20
C SER A 304 2.99 4.26 -1.84
N MET A 305 3.89 4.51 -2.78
CA MET A 305 4.65 3.50 -3.53
C MET A 305 5.65 2.82 -2.61
N SER A 306 6.48 3.60 -1.91
CA SER A 306 7.53 3.08 -1.02
C SER A 306 6.93 2.23 0.11
N HIS A 307 5.88 2.71 0.78
CA HIS A 307 5.16 1.95 1.80
C HIS A 307 4.41 0.75 1.20
N GLY A 308 3.94 0.89 -0.04
CA GLY A 308 3.45 -0.18 -0.90
C GLY A 308 4.35 -1.37 -1.04
N PHE A 309 5.64 -1.11 -1.07
CA PHE A 309 6.62 -2.15 -0.98
C PHE A 309 6.81 -2.56 0.49
N ILE A 310 7.28 -1.68 1.36
CA ILE A 310 7.79 -2.06 2.68
C ILE A 310 6.77 -2.82 3.56
N SER A 311 5.47 -2.52 3.45
CA SER A 311 4.45 -3.21 4.25
C SER A 311 4.23 -4.70 3.89
N PRO A 312 3.99 -5.11 2.62
CA PRO A 312 3.98 -6.52 2.25
C PRO A 312 5.24 -7.30 2.62
N SER A 313 6.42 -6.68 2.49
CA SER A 313 7.69 -7.35 2.82
C SER A 313 7.82 -7.60 4.33
N MET A 314 7.38 -6.65 5.16
CA MET A 314 7.23 -6.85 6.61
C MET A 314 6.28 -8.01 6.93
N PHE A 315 5.09 -8.06 6.31
CA PHE A 315 4.16 -9.18 6.52
C PHE A 315 4.76 -10.53 6.10
N LEU A 316 5.60 -10.57 5.06
CA LEU A 316 6.31 -11.78 4.65
C LEU A 316 7.31 -12.23 5.70
N ILE A 317 8.15 -11.34 6.23
CA ILE A 317 9.11 -11.73 7.27
C ILE A 317 8.39 -12.27 8.49
N PHE A 318 7.36 -11.57 8.97
CA PHE A 318 6.60 -12.02 10.14
C PHE A 318 5.88 -13.34 9.89
N TYR A 319 5.52 -13.66 8.65
CA TYR A 319 5.06 -15.00 8.29
C TYR A 319 6.16 -16.06 8.44
N LEU A 320 7.36 -15.80 7.94
CA LEU A 320 8.49 -16.73 8.09
C LEU A 320 8.86 -16.95 9.55
N MET A 321 8.74 -15.91 10.38
CA MET A 321 8.83 -16.01 11.84
C MET A 321 7.74 -16.94 12.39
N TYR A 322 6.48 -16.66 12.04
CA TYR A 322 5.32 -17.40 12.55
C TYR A 322 5.38 -18.89 12.20
N ASN A 323 5.78 -19.25 10.97
CA ASN A 323 5.90 -20.65 10.56
C ASN A 323 6.90 -21.44 11.38
N LYS A 324 7.91 -20.79 11.96
CA LYS A 324 8.95 -21.43 12.77
C LYS A 324 8.60 -21.45 14.24
N MET A 325 8.05 -20.33 14.72
CA MET A 325 7.81 -20.09 16.13
C MET A 325 6.43 -20.55 16.58
N SER A 326 5.50 -20.75 15.64
CA SER A 326 4.06 -20.97 15.86
C SER A 326 3.36 -19.91 16.73
N THR A 327 4.05 -18.81 17.06
CA THR A 327 3.58 -17.76 17.97
C THR A 327 3.75 -16.39 17.30
N ARG A 328 2.79 -15.50 17.55
CA ARG A 328 2.76 -14.12 17.02
C ARG A 328 3.15 -13.06 18.05
N ASN A 329 3.16 -13.44 19.32
CA ASN A 329 3.44 -12.57 20.45
C ASN A 329 4.94 -12.26 20.52
N MET A 330 5.31 -11.00 20.29
CA MET A 330 6.69 -10.53 20.24
C MET A 330 7.42 -10.66 21.59
N ILE A 331 6.68 -10.74 22.70
CA ILE A 331 7.28 -10.99 24.03
C ILE A 331 7.83 -12.43 24.12
N LEU A 332 7.15 -13.38 23.47
CA LEU A 332 7.54 -14.81 23.46
C LEU A 332 8.61 -15.12 22.42
N VAL A 333 8.71 -14.31 21.35
CA VAL A 333 9.63 -14.49 20.21
C VAL A 333 11.11 -14.27 20.57
N LYS A 334 11.48 -14.21 21.86
CA LYS A 334 12.86 -14.00 22.30
C LYS A 334 13.81 -14.99 21.62
N SER A 335 14.73 -14.44 20.83
CA SER A 335 16.04 -15.05 20.58
C SER A 335 16.08 -16.38 19.85
N GLN A 336 15.09 -16.71 19.03
CA GLN A 336 15.11 -17.95 18.25
C GLN A 336 15.54 -17.74 16.79
N MET A 337 15.69 -16.49 16.36
CA MET A 337 16.27 -16.13 15.06
C MET A 337 17.75 -15.75 15.15
N ASN A 338 18.53 -16.46 15.96
CA ASN A 338 19.91 -16.77 15.57
C ASN A 338 19.87 -17.84 14.46
N MET A 339 19.16 -17.52 13.38
CA MET A 339 19.08 -18.38 12.20
C MET A 339 20.47 -18.41 11.62
N LYS A 340 20.96 -19.61 11.26
CA LYS A 340 22.27 -19.86 10.64
C LYS A 340 22.60 -19.04 9.37
N SER A 341 21.76 -18.08 8.97
CA SER A 341 21.92 -17.26 7.78
C SER A 341 21.89 -15.78 8.14
N LEU A 342 23.09 -15.18 8.23
CA LEU A 342 23.34 -13.73 8.27
C LEU A 342 22.43 -12.94 7.31
N TYR A 343 22.09 -13.55 6.17
CA TYR A 343 21.20 -12.95 5.18
C TYR A 343 19.80 -12.64 5.73
N THR A 344 19.18 -13.52 6.52
CA THR A 344 17.83 -13.26 7.06
C THR A 344 17.79 -12.11 8.05
N THR A 345 18.79 -12.04 8.92
CA THR A 345 18.93 -10.97 9.90
C THR A 345 19.26 -9.64 9.23
N LEU A 346 20.09 -9.65 8.18
CA LEU A 346 20.37 -8.46 7.36
C LEU A 346 19.12 -8.00 6.61
N ILE A 347 18.35 -8.91 6.01
CA ILE A 347 17.11 -8.57 5.30
C ILE A 347 16.08 -7.96 6.27
N LEU A 348 15.92 -8.55 7.45
CA LEU A 348 15.07 -7.99 8.51
C LEU A 348 15.53 -6.59 8.92
N PHE A 349 16.84 -6.41 9.14
CA PHE A 349 17.40 -5.10 9.45
C PHE A 349 17.08 -4.10 8.34
N MET A 350 17.36 -4.44 7.08
CA MET A 350 17.11 -3.56 5.94
C MET A 350 15.64 -3.14 5.84
N ILE A 351 14.69 -4.06 5.98
CA ILE A 351 13.27 -3.73 5.89
C ILE A 351 12.82 -2.87 7.07
N LEU A 352 13.28 -3.16 8.29
CA LEU A 352 12.98 -2.31 9.45
C LEU A 352 13.55 -0.91 9.27
N MET A 353 14.79 -0.79 8.79
CA MET A 353 15.42 0.50 8.49
C MET A 353 14.72 1.25 7.35
N PHE A 354 14.19 0.53 6.37
CA PHE A 354 13.39 1.11 5.30
C PHE A 354 12.04 1.63 5.82
N ASN A 355 11.41 0.94 6.77
CA ASN A 355 10.19 1.41 7.40
C ASN A 355 10.39 2.68 8.23
N ILE A 356 11.55 2.83 8.88
CA ILE A 356 11.91 4.03 9.66
C ILE A 356 12.20 5.26 8.79
N GLY A 357 12.53 5.07 7.50
CA GLY A 357 13.02 6.16 6.66
C GLY A 357 14.49 6.50 6.87
N CYS A 358 15.36 5.54 7.21
CA CYS A 358 16.82 5.77 7.33
C CYS A 358 17.51 5.80 5.95
N PRO A 359 18.53 6.64 5.68
CA PRO A 359 19.27 6.57 4.40
C PRO A 359 19.95 5.20 4.23
N PRO A 360 19.91 4.53 3.06
CA PRO A 360 19.44 4.93 1.72
C PRO A 360 18.00 4.45 1.36
N SER A 361 17.05 4.51 2.29
CA SER A 361 15.69 3.96 2.08
C SER A 361 14.82 4.74 1.10
N PHE A 362 13.86 4.03 0.49
CA PHE A 362 12.82 4.61 -0.35
C PHE A 362 11.82 5.51 0.39
N ASN A 363 11.60 5.28 1.69
CA ASN A 363 10.68 6.10 2.48
C ASN A 363 11.27 7.47 2.82
N LEU A 364 12.60 7.59 2.92
CA LEU A 364 13.24 8.84 3.37
C LEU A 364 12.93 10.02 2.43
N PHE A 365 13.04 9.82 1.11
CA PHE A 365 12.80 10.88 0.13
C PHE A 365 11.38 11.47 0.22
N PRO A 366 10.30 10.66 0.13
CA PRO A 366 8.95 11.17 0.31
C PRO A 366 8.76 11.82 1.68
N GLU A 367 9.29 11.24 2.76
CA GLU A 367 9.13 11.80 4.10
C GLU A 367 9.74 13.20 4.21
N ILE A 368 10.93 13.43 3.63
CA ILE A 368 11.54 14.78 3.60
C ILE A 368 10.69 15.76 2.79
N ILE A 369 10.18 15.36 1.62
CA ILE A 369 9.33 16.20 0.77
C ILE A 369 8.05 16.62 1.52
N ILE A 370 7.42 15.67 2.22
CA ILE A 370 6.21 15.94 3.00
C ILE A 370 6.52 16.88 4.18
N ILE A 371 7.61 16.62 4.91
CA ILE A 371 8.05 17.47 6.03
C ILE A 371 8.29 18.91 5.57
N TYR A 372 9.00 19.10 4.44
CA TYR A 372 9.28 20.42 3.88
C TYR A 372 8.00 21.20 3.58
N ASN A 373 7.01 20.56 2.93
CA ASN A 373 5.73 21.21 2.64
C ASN A 373 4.92 21.52 3.91
N LEU A 374 4.98 20.65 4.92
CA LEU A 374 4.30 20.88 6.19
C LEU A 374 4.93 22.04 6.97
N MET A 375 6.25 22.18 6.94
CA MET A 375 6.96 23.34 7.51
C MET A 375 6.52 24.65 6.85
N ASN A 376 6.38 24.65 5.52
CA ASN A 376 5.92 25.83 4.77
C ASN A 376 4.49 26.22 5.15
N PHE A 377 3.65 25.26 5.52
CA PHE A 377 2.28 25.53 5.97
C PHE A 377 2.22 26.05 7.40
N SER A 378 2.81 25.33 8.36
CA SER A 378 2.96 25.81 9.73
C SER A 378 4.05 25.06 10.50
N TYR A 379 4.89 25.79 11.24
CA TYR A 379 5.91 25.19 12.10
C TYR A 379 5.34 24.31 13.23
N PHE A 380 4.09 24.54 13.65
CA PHE A 380 3.45 23.75 14.71
C PHE A 380 3.29 22.27 14.35
N PHE A 381 3.16 21.95 13.06
CA PHE A 381 3.05 20.57 12.61
C PHE A 381 4.33 19.75 12.78
N MET A 382 5.47 20.37 13.09
CA MET A 382 6.73 19.65 13.30
C MET A 382 6.77 18.82 14.58
N TYR A 383 6.24 19.34 15.69
CA TYR A 383 6.24 18.64 16.98
C TYR A 383 5.63 17.23 16.91
N PRO A 384 4.41 17.03 16.37
CA PRO A 384 3.81 15.69 16.29
C PRO A 384 4.57 14.75 15.34
N ILE A 385 5.17 15.26 14.26
CA ILE A 385 5.93 14.46 13.30
C ILE A 385 7.21 13.91 13.96
N ILE A 386 7.95 14.76 14.68
CA ILE A 386 9.16 14.34 15.40
C ILE A 386 8.84 13.26 16.44
N LEU A 387 7.73 13.43 17.16
CA LEU A 387 7.30 12.46 18.16
C LEU A 387 6.97 11.11 17.52
N ASN A 388 6.28 11.12 16.36
CA ASN A 388 5.96 9.91 15.62
C ASN A 388 7.21 9.16 15.11
N THR A 389 8.18 9.88 14.53
CA THR A 389 9.42 9.25 14.02
C THR A 389 10.25 8.64 15.15
N VAL A 390 10.33 9.30 16.31
CA VAL A 390 10.99 8.74 17.51
C VAL A 390 10.32 7.44 17.95
N ILE A 391 8.99 7.40 18.02
CA ILE A 391 8.26 6.16 18.40
C ILE A 391 8.53 5.04 17.38
N LEU A 392 8.49 5.34 16.08
CA LEU A 392 8.78 4.36 15.02
C LEU A 392 10.20 3.79 15.16
N ILE A 393 11.21 4.61 15.45
CA ILE A 393 12.59 4.17 15.69
C ILE A 393 12.69 3.25 16.91
N LEU A 394 12.04 3.61 18.02
CA LEU A 394 12.05 2.81 19.25
C LEU A 394 11.40 1.44 19.04
N ILE A 395 10.28 1.38 18.32
CA ILE A 395 9.56 0.12 18.11
C ILE A 395 10.27 -0.79 17.12
N SER A 396 10.78 -0.24 16.02
CA SER A 396 11.53 -1.02 15.02
C SER A 396 12.83 -1.59 15.60
N SER A 397 13.57 -0.80 16.40
CA SER A 397 14.74 -1.29 17.13
C SER A 397 14.37 -2.34 18.19
N PHE A 398 13.23 -2.18 18.88
CA PHE A 398 12.69 -3.21 19.78
C PHE A 398 12.38 -4.52 19.04
N ILE A 399 11.70 -4.46 17.89
CA ILE A 399 11.40 -5.63 17.06
C ILE A 399 12.71 -6.31 16.62
N PHE A 400 13.68 -5.53 16.14
CA PHE A 400 14.97 -6.05 15.68
C PHE A 400 15.71 -6.78 16.81
N THR A 401 15.85 -6.15 17.97
CA THR A 401 16.58 -6.74 19.11
C THR A 401 15.89 -8.00 19.63
N ARG A 402 14.55 -8.04 19.70
CA ARG A 402 13.81 -9.23 20.14
C ARG A 402 14.00 -10.43 19.21
N ILE A 403 14.02 -10.18 17.91
CA ILE A 403 14.17 -11.23 16.90
C ILE A 403 15.62 -11.70 16.82
N SER A 404 16.58 -10.76 16.76
CA SER A 404 18.00 -11.06 16.51
C SER A 404 18.79 -11.42 17.76
N MET A 405 18.55 -10.77 18.90
CA MET A 405 19.41 -10.90 20.07
C MET A 405 18.86 -11.94 21.06
N GLY A 406 19.53 -13.09 21.13
CA GLY A 406 19.66 -13.88 22.36
C GLY A 406 20.12 -15.32 22.17
N VAL A 407 19.85 -16.15 23.17
CA VAL A 407 20.73 -17.27 23.54
C VAL A 407 20.31 -18.64 22.96
N LYS A 408 19.06 -18.82 22.51
CA LYS A 408 18.58 -20.16 22.05
C LYS A 408 18.75 -20.35 20.55
N LYS A 409 19.67 -21.25 20.16
CA LYS A 409 19.83 -21.71 18.77
C LYS A 409 18.81 -22.80 18.47
N VAL A 410 17.87 -22.54 17.57
CA VAL A 410 17.04 -23.59 16.96
C VAL A 410 17.63 -23.88 15.59
N ASP A 411 18.10 -25.12 15.39
CA ASP A 411 18.65 -25.56 14.12
C ASP A 411 17.51 -25.84 13.13
N VAL A 412 17.54 -25.17 11.97
CA VAL A 412 16.53 -25.34 10.91
C VAL A 412 17.21 -25.56 9.56
N SER A 413 16.58 -26.42 8.74
CA SER A 413 16.95 -26.74 7.36
C SER A 413 16.98 -25.50 6.45
N SER A 414 18.04 -25.38 5.66
CA SER A 414 18.35 -24.22 4.81
C SER A 414 17.47 -24.11 3.55
N SER A 415 16.88 -25.21 3.09
CA SER A 415 16.17 -25.28 1.81
C SER A 415 14.87 -24.46 1.76
N PHE A 416 14.04 -24.50 2.81
CA PHE A 416 12.78 -23.75 2.86
C PHE A 416 12.97 -22.24 3.05
N LEU A 417 14.07 -21.84 3.71
CA LEU A 417 14.46 -20.44 3.87
C LEU A 417 14.81 -19.80 2.53
N GLN A 418 15.52 -20.53 1.69
CA GLN A 418 16.00 -20.00 0.42
C GLN A 418 14.84 -19.79 -0.57
N SER A 419 13.90 -20.73 -0.66
CA SER A 419 12.73 -20.62 -1.54
C SER A 419 11.72 -19.55 -1.12
N SER A 420 11.67 -19.20 0.17
CA SER A 420 10.71 -18.23 0.71
C SER A 420 11.23 -16.79 0.81
N LEU A 421 12.55 -16.58 0.68
CA LEU A 421 13.17 -15.25 0.63
C LEU A 421 13.32 -14.67 -0.78
N THR A 422 13.26 -15.50 -1.83
CA THR A 422 13.25 -15.05 -3.23
C THR A 422 12.19 -13.99 -3.54
N PRO A 423 10.91 -14.08 -3.09
CA PRO A 423 9.94 -13.02 -3.34
C PRO A 423 10.38 -11.69 -2.73
N LEU A 424 11.08 -11.71 -1.60
CA LEU A 424 11.48 -10.52 -0.88
C LEU A 424 12.67 -9.81 -1.56
N PHE A 425 13.61 -10.56 -2.12
CA PHE A 425 14.66 -10.00 -2.97
C PHE A 425 14.12 -9.40 -4.26
N ILE A 426 13.22 -10.11 -4.95
CA ILE A 426 12.53 -9.60 -6.13
C ILE A 426 11.82 -8.30 -5.80
N PHE A 427 11.27 -8.20 -4.60
CA PHE A 427 10.49 -7.07 -4.18
C PHE A 427 11.34 -5.83 -3.84
N LEU A 428 12.46 -6.00 -3.14
CA LEU A 428 13.46 -4.94 -2.94
C LEU A 428 14.04 -4.45 -4.28
N PHE A 429 14.20 -5.38 -5.23
CA PHE A 429 14.68 -5.06 -6.57
C PHE A 429 13.64 -4.32 -7.42
N MET A 430 12.37 -4.74 -7.37
CA MET A 430 11.27 -4.06 -8.03
C MET A 430 11.06 -2.64 -7.49
N SER A 431 11.24 -2.43 -6.17
CA SER A 431 11.22 -1.07 -5.62
C SER A 431 12.35 -0.19 -6.16
N LEU A 432 13.55 -0.74 -6.39
CA LEU A 432 14.66 0.00 -7.01
C LEU A 432 14.33 0.41 -8.45
N ILE A 433 13.74 -0.51 -9.24
CA ILE A 433 13.37 -0.25 -10.63
C ILE A 433 12.24 0.77 -10.74
N MET A 434 11.19 0.61 -9.92
CA MET A 434 10.05 1.54 -9.93
C MET A 434 10.48 2.96 -9.53
N TRP A 435 11.40 3.08 -8.58
CA TRP A 435 11.89 4.38 -8.13
C TRP A 435 12.73 5.08 -9.21
N GLN A 436 13.64 4.35 -9.89
CA GLN A 436 14.36 4.89 -11.04
C GLN A 436 13.44 5.27 -12.22
N GLY A 437 12.26 4.66 -12.33
CA GLY A 437 11.25 5.05 -13.32
C GLY A 437 10.42 6.26 -12.89
N ALA A 438 10.21 6.47 -11.59
CA ALA A 438 9.44 7.59 -11.05
C ALA A 438 10.12 8.94 -11.31
N ASP A 439 11.46 8.99 -11.28
CA ASP A 439 12.26 10.19 -11.60
C ASP A 439 12.08 10.70 -13.06
N TYR A 440 11.50 9.88 -13.94
CA TYR A 440 11.20 10.25 -15.34
C TYR A 440 9.71 10.53 -15.59
N ILE A 441 8.84 10.28 -14.61
CA ILE A 441 7.38 10.36 -14.73
C ILE A 441 6.82 11.55 -13.92
N ILE A 442 7.51 11.92 -12.84
CA ILE A 442 7.34 13.16 -12.06
C ILE A 442 8.27 14.21 -12.66
#